data_AF-A0A532C8G4-F1
#
_entry.id   AF-A0A532C8G4-F1
#
_cell.length_a   1.000
_cell.length_b   1.000
_cell.length_c   1.000
_cell.angle_alpha   90.00
_cell.angle_beta   90.00
_cell.angle_gamma   90.00
#
_symmetry.space_group_name_H-M   'P 1'
#
loop_
_entity.id
_entity.type
_entity.pdbx_description
1 polymer ?
#
loop_
_entity_poly.entity_id
_entity_poly.type
_entity_poly.pdbx_seq_one_letter_code
_entity_poly.pdbx_strand_id
1 'polypeptide(L)'
;MTSILYVSLDDQFARVMIRYQGKQVHKHVLRFLENQFGGLEHIPGQMARGLNQQYTWRGSDTEITLTYQAGTERGYIFIDSRTLAPRFNDYITDSAE
;
A
#
# COMPACT_ATOMS: atom_id res chain seq x y z
N MET A 1 10.45 -6.00 8.24
CA MET A 1 9.58 -4.82 8.39
C MET A 1 10.42 -3.71 8.97
N THR A 2 10.42 -2.53 8.36
CA THR A 2 11.38 -1.47 8.71
C THR A 2 10.73 -0.29 9.39
N SER A 3 9.48 0.06 9.07
CA SER A 3 8.73 1.10 9.78
C SER A 3 7.22 0.96 9.57
N ILE A 4 6.46 1.49 10.52
CA ILE A 4 5.03 1.78 10.42
C ILE A 4 4.84 3.25 10.73
N LEU A 5 4.08 3.95 9.90
CA LEU A 5 3.58 5.28 10.20
C LEU A 5 2.06 5.22 10.25
N TYR A 6 1.48 5.66 11.36
CA TYR A 6 0.05 5.84 11.53
C TYR A 6 -0.28 7.33 11.48
N VAL A 7 -1.34 7.69 10.77
CA VAL A 7 -1.82 9.06 10.68
C VAL A 7 -3.33 9.12 10.92
N SER A 8 -3.73 10.10 11.72
CA SER A 8 -5.12 10.44 12.03
C SER A 8 -5.37 11.92 11.76
N LEU A 9 -6.61 12.26 11.39
CA LEU A 9 -7.11 13.63 11.25
C LEU A 9 -8.39 13.75 12.07
N ASP A 10 -8.50 14.77 12.93
CA ASP A 10 -9.66 14.99 13.81
C ASP A 10 -10.07 13.72 14.59
N ASP A 11 -9.07 13.01 15.15
CA ASP A 11 -9.22 11.71 15.83
C ASP A 11 -9.79 10.55 14.99
N GLN A 12 -9.87 10.73 13.67
CA GLN A 12 -10.31 9.70 12.73
C GLN A 12 -9.13 9.08 11.98
N PHE A 13 -9.23 7.77 11.71
CA PHE A 13 -8.21 7.03 10.96
C PHE A 13 -8.05 7.58 9.54
N ALA A 14 -6.85 8.07 9.19
CA ALA A 14 -6.56 8.57 7.85
C ALA A 14 -5.74 7.57 7.03
N ARG A 15 -4.58 7.15 7.53
CA ARG A 15 -3.64 6.30 6.78
C ARG A 15 -2.73 5.49 7.70
N VAL A 16 -2.39 4.27 7.28
CA VAL A 16 -1.21 3.53 7.74
C VAL A 16 -0.27 3.30 6.56
N MET A 17 1.02 3.60 6.74
CA MET A 17 2.09 3.26 5.81
C MET A 17 3.03 2.25 6.45
N ILE A 18 3.20 1.08 5.81
CA ILE A 18 4.15 0.06 6.24
C ILE A 18 5.26 -0.04 5.22
N ARG A 19 6.50 0.05 5.67
CA ARG A 19 7.68 -0.16 4.83
C ARG A 19 8.32 -1.49 5.17
N TYR A 20 8.74 -2.21 4.14
CA TYR A 20 9.51 -3.44 4.27
C TYR A 20 10.52 -3.57 3.13
N GLN A 21 11.43 -4.52 3.27
CA GLN A 21 12.43 -4.82 2.27
C GLN A 21 12.59 -6.33 2.10
N GLY A 22 12.94 -6.75 0.89
CA GLY A 22 13.31 -8.11 0.55
C GLY A 22 12.25 -8.84 -0.27
N LYS A 23 12.70 -9.53 -1.32
CA LYS A 23 11.83 -10.28 -2.23
C LYS A 23 11.01 -11.38 -1.55
N GLN A 24 11.58 -12.07 -0.57
CA GLN A 24 10.85 -13.13 0.16
C GLN A 24 9.76 -12.55 1.07
N VAL A 25 10.05 -11.42 1.73
CA VAL A 25 9.04 -10.70 2.52
C VAL A 25 7.90 -10.24 1.61
N HIS A 26 8.23 -9.69 0.43
CA HIS A 26 7.23 -9.29 -0.55
C HIS A 26 6.29 -10.43 -0.94
N LYS A 27 6.81 -11.61 -1.25
CA LYS A 27 5.99 -12.79 -1.58
C LYS A 27 5.05 -13.20 -0.44
N HIS A 28 5.52 -13.15 0.80
CA HIS A 28 4.68 -13.45 1.97
C HIS A 28 3.59 -12.40 2.17
N VAL A 29 3.93 -11.12 2.04
CA VAL A 29 2.97 -10.01 2.13
C VAL A 29 1.90 -10.13 1.05
N LEU A 30 2.30 -10.35 -0.22
CA LEU A 30 1.36 -10.50 -1.33
C LEU A 30 0.38 -11.66 -1.08
N ARG A 31 0.90 -12.84 -0.76
CA ARG A 31 0.08 -14.02 -0.45
C ARG A 31 -0.88 -13.77 0.71
N PHE A 32 -0.41 -13.10 1.76
CA PHE A 32 -1.24 -12.75 2.90
C PHE A 32 -2.42 -11.85 2.49
N LEU A 33 -2.16 -10.81 1.70
CA LEU A 33 -3.20 -9.89 1.25
C LEU A 33 -4.19 -10.56 0.28
N GLU A 34 -3.71 -11.41 -0.64
CA GLU A 34 -4.58 -12.18 -1.55
C GLU A 34 -5.51 -13.12 -0.78
N ASN A 35 -4.98 -13.83 0.22
CA ASN A 35 -5.79 -14.72 1.06
C ASN A 35 -6.83 -13.96 1.88
N GLN A 36 -6.51 -12.76 2.37
CA GLN A 36 -7.37 -12.01 3.27
C GLN A 36 -8.42 -11.17 2.54
N PHE A 37 -8.06 -10.57 1.39
CA PHE A 37 -8.86 -9.55 0.72
C PHE A 37 -9.28 -9.93 -0.70
N GLY A 38 -8.92 -11.14 -1.16
CA GLY A 38 -9.27 -11.67 -2.47
C GLY A 38 -8.07 -11.74 -3.41
N GLY A 39 -8.06 -12.78 -4.25
CA GLY A 39 -7.04 -12.97 -5.27
C GLY A 39 -7.07 -11.86 -6.32
N LEU A 40 -5.89 -11.52 -6.83
CA LEU A 40 -5.75 -10.54 -7.90
C LEU A 40 -5.80 -11.27 -9.24
N GLU A 41 -6.42 -10.69 -10.26
CA GLU A 41 -6.32 -11.24 -11.61
C GLU A 41 -4.87 -11.15 -12.10
N HIS A 42 -4.20 -12.30 -12.13
CA HIS A 42 -2.85 -12.40 -12.68
C HIS A 42 -2.92 -12.27 -14.20
N ILE A 43 -2.68 -11.05 -14.72
CA ILE A 43 -2.49 -10.86 -16.16
C ILE A 43 -1.08 -11.36 -16.52
N PRO A 44 -0.94 -12.45 -17.30
CA PRO A 44 0.36 -12.96 -17.71
C PRO A 44 1.14 -11.88 -18.47
N GLY A 45 2.40 -11.65 -18.10
CA GLY A 45 3.24 -10.61 -18.69
C GLY A 45 3.35 -9.32 -17.88
N GLN A 46 2.47 -9.07 -16.90
CA GLN A 46 2.62 -7.94 -15.98
C GLN A 46 3.85 -8.11 -15.05
N MET A 47 4.13 -9.35 -14.64
CA MET A 47 5.35 -9.71 -13.89
C MET A 47 6.63 -9.62 -14.74
N ALA A 48 6.52 -9.70 -16.07
CA ALA A 48 7.66 -9.75 -16.98
C ALA A 48 8.28 -8.36 -17.28
N ARG A 49 7.58 -7.26 -16.96
CA ARG A 49 8.10 -5.87 -17.10
C ARG A 49 8.68 -5.30 -15.78
N GLY A 50 8.98 -6.19 -14.84
CA GLY A 50 9.11 -5.92 -13.40
C GLY A 50 10.27 -5.04 -12.94
N LEU A 51 10.06 -3.73 -12.94
CA LEU A 51 10.80 -2.80 -12.07
C LEU A 51 9.96 -2.37 -10.87
N ASN A 52 8.66 -2.11 -11.08
CA ASN A 52 7.71 -1.73 -10.04
C ASN A 52 6.42 -2.54 -10.20
N GLN A 53 5.94 -3.14 -9.11
CA GLN A 53 4.67 -3.87 -9.02
C GLN A 53 3.73 -3.06 -8.15
N GLN A 54 2.45 -3.01 -8.50
CA GLN A 54 1.42 -2.35 -7.71
C GLN A 54 0.13 -3.19 -7.72
N TYR A 55 -0.46 -3.34 -6.55
CA TYR A 55 -1.68 -4.10 -6.30
C TYR A 55 -2.61 -3.30 -5.41
N THR A 56 -3.91 -3.36 -5.68
CA THR A 56 -4.91 -2.58 -4.93
C THR A 56 -6.11 -3.45 -4.57
N TRP A 57 -6.48 -3.44 -3.29
CA TRP A 57 -7.73 -4.02 -2.77
C TRP A 57 -8.60 -2.88 -2.25
N ARG A 58 -9.85 -2.83 -2.72
CA ARG A 58 -10.79 -1.75 -2.38
C ARG A 58 -11.97 -2.31 -1.58
N GLY A 59 -12.05 -1.94 -0.31
CA GLY A 59 -13.22 -2.17 0.54
C GLY A 59 -14.22 -1.01 0.49
N SER A 60 -15.25 -1.10 1.32
CA SER A 60 -16.24 -0.02 1.52
C SER A 60 -15.58 1.24 2.07
N ASP A 61 -14.83 1.10 3.16
CA ASP A 61 -14.31 2.22 3.95
C ASP A 61 -12.80 2.41 3.80
N THR A 62 -12.08 1.36 3.36
CA THR A 62 -10.62 1.36 3.24
C THR A 62 -10.13 0.90 1.87
N GLU A 63 -9.01 1.46 1.42
CA GLU A 63 -8.26 0.98 0.26
C GLU A 63 -6.86 0.56 0.70
N ILE A 64 -6.43 -0.62 0.26
CA ILE A 64 -5.08 -1.13 0.49
C ILE A 64 -4.32 -1.09 -0.83
N THR A 65 -3.22 -0.35 -0.88
CA THR A 65 -2.30 -0.35 -2.02
C THR A 65 -0.95 -0.92 -1.61
N LEU A 66 -0.53 -2.01 -2.25
CA LEU A 66 0.78 -2.60 -2.12
C LEU A 66 1.64 -2.20 -3.32
N THR A 67 2.79 -1.58 -3.10
CA THR A 67 3.81 -1.35 -4.12
C THR A 67 5.10 -2.10 -3.79
N TYR A 68 5.81 -2.57 -4.82
CA TYR A 68 7.10 -3.23 -4.67
C TYR A 68 8.05 -2.85 -5.80
N GLN A 69 9.21 -2.32 -5.42
CA GLN A 69 10.27 -1.90 -6.32
C GLN A 69 11.33 -3.01 -6.38
N ALA A 70 11.37 -3.77 -7.47
CA ALA A 70 12.23 -4.94 -7.59
C ALA A 70 13.73 -4.58 -7.58
N GLY A 71 14.09 -3.41 -8.13
CA GLY A 71 15.49 -2.96 -8.20
C GLY A 71 16.13 -2.65 -6.85
N THR A 72 15.35 -2.26 -5.84
CA THR A 72 15.83 -1.97 -4.47
C THR A 72 15.26 -2.93 -3.42
N GLU A 73 14.43 -3.88 -3.87
CA GLU A 73 13.60 -4.76 -3.06
C GLU A 73 12.77 -4.04 -1.99
N ARG A 74 12.38 -2.78 -2.23
CA ARG A 74 11.59 -1.98 -1.29
C ARG A 74 10.10 -2.20 -1.54
N GLY A 75 9.37 -2.50 -0.48
CA GLY A 75 7.92 -2.64 -0.51
C GLY A 75 7.23 -1.65 0.41
N TYR A 76 6.08 -1.15 -0.03
CA TYR A 76 5.24 -0.23 0.72
C TYR A 76 3.80 -0.74 0.71
N ILE A 77 3.16 -0.72 1.88
CA ILE A 77 1.73 -0.97 2.00
C ILE A 77 1.10 0.33 2.51
N PHE A 78 0.11 0.82 1.79
CA PHE A 78 -0.74 1.93 2.19
C PHE A 78 -2.11 1.35 2.53
N ILE A 79 -2.62 1.70 3.70
CA ILE A 79 -3.98 1.38 4.12
C ILE A 79 -4.65 2.72 4.38
N ASP A 80 -5.57 3.09 3.50
CA ASP A 80 -6.13 4.44 3.42
C ASP A 80 -7.61 4.42 3.75
N SER A 81 -8.05 5.38 4.56
CA SER A 81 -9.47 5.69 4.70
C SER A 81 -9.98 6.30 3.40
N ARG A 82 -11.02 5.72 2.80
CA ARG A 82 -11.60 6.21 1.54
C ARG A 82 -12.38 7.52 1.71
N THR A 83 -12.81 7.83 2.93
CA THR A 83 -13.54 9.06 3.25
C THR A 83 -12.60 10.23 3.55
N LEU A 84 -11.43 9.94 4.13
CA LEU A 84 -10.45 10.96 4.54
C LEU A 84 -9.25 11.08 3.60
N ALA A 85 -9.01 10.11 2.72
CA ALA A 85 -7.96 10.17 1.69
C ALA A 85 -7.92 11.50 0.90
N PRO A 86 -9.04 12.07 0.43
CA PRO A 86 -8.99 13.36 -0.28
C PRO A 86 -8.51 14.49 0.64
N ARG A 87 -9.07 14.64 1.85
CA ARG A 87 -8.68 15.68 2.82
C ARG A 87 -7.24 15.54 3.30
N PHE A 88 -6.73 14.31 3.35
CA PHE A 88 -5.35 14.03 3.76
C PHE A 88 -4.32 14.50 2.72
N ASN A 89 -4.61 14.37 1.43
CA ASN A 89 -3.71 14.87 0.39
C ASN A 89 -3.59 16.40 0.42
N ASP A 90 -4.68 17.10 0.72
CA ASP A 90 -4.65 18.55 0.96
C ASP A 90 -3.79 18.90 2.18
N TYR A 91 -3.98 18.18 3.31
CA TYR A 91 -3.19 18.42 4.54
C TYR A 91 -1.67 18.20 4.36
N ILE A 92 -1.26 17.13 3.65
CA ILE A 92 0.17 16.89 3.38
C ILE A 92 0.76 17.97 2.47
N THR A 93 -0.02 18.48 1.51
CA THR A 93 0.44 19.52 0.58
C THR A 93 0.68 20.84 1.32
N ASP A 94 -0.25 21.22 2.19
CA ASP A 94 -0.16 22.45 3.00
C ASP A 94 0.95 22.37 4.08
N SER A 95 1.20 21.19 4.64
CA SER A 95 2.26 20.97 5.65
C SER A 95 3.67 20.90 5.06
N ALA A 96 3.83 20.93 3.73
CA ALA A 96 5.10 20.84 3.03
C ALA A 96 5.60 22.19 2.49
N GLU A 97 4.83 23.27 2.69
CA GLU A 97 5.23 24.67 2.45
C GLU A 97 5.86 25.32 3.69
#